data_AF-A0A0C3IEF8-F1
#
_entry.id   AF-A0A0C3IEF8-F1
#
_cell.length_a   1.000
_cell.length_b   1.000
_cell.length_c   1.000
_cell.angle_alpha   90.00
_cell.angle_beta   90.00
_cell.angle_gamma   90.00
#
_symmetry.space_group_name_H-M   'P 1'
#
loop_
_entity.id
_entity.type
_entity.pdbx_description
1 polymer ?
#
loop_
_entity_poly.entity_id
_entity_poly.type
_entity_poly.pdbx_seq_one_letter_code
_entity_poly.pdbx_strand_id
1 'polypeptide(L)'
;MANMNMTEIVNYLGTQDWKATRKMAWSVVNRAVVEEGVSDKLAMAHGRIDFVDATSGNEMRLDFEGVYFIANGSVYGFAEPPGRHIDIRYLPAIVPEDSQNETTRVVRKELQSRIDKIKTMIDNGVIDQESLEANSGVQSDCGFLVYAQIEPSPISEELMIDVESELQSPTRKWTPNVFPLRVNGVLLSRECGVLYRFHHAEGLSHFSEESLTVGCLIPYKQIRSHWQCPAALQRLSVWTFSTQAIVDAVSLATHITFAILAHGRPSLALIIPAFASS
;
A
#
# COMPACT_ATOMS: atom_id res chain seq x y z
N MET A 1 -11.85 -4.69 31.63
CA MET A 1 -10.71 -5.63 31.68
C MET A 1 -10.90 -6.73 32.74
N ALA A 2 -12.12 -7.18 33.04
CA ALA A 2 -12.36 -8.02 34.24
C ALA A 2 -12.74 -9.49 33.97
N ASN A 3 -12.91 -9.93 32.71
CA ASN A 3 -13.27 -11.32 32.38
C ASN A 3 -12.57 -11.77 31.09
N MET A 4 -11.24 -11.85 31.09
CA MET A 4 -10.51 -12.48 29.98
C MET A 4 -9.90 -13.79 30.45
N ASN A 5 -10.20 -14.86 29.73
CA ASN A 5 -9.68 -16.19 29.99
C ASN A 5 -8.20 -16.23 29.57
N MET A 6 -7.30 -16.39 30.54
CA MET A 6 -5.84 -16.27 30.34
C MET A 6 -5.30 -17.23 29.27
N THR A 7 -5.93 -18.39 29.10
CA THR A 7 -5.53 -19.42 28.12
C THR A 7 -5.88 -19.01 26.68
N GLU A 8 -6.97 -18.27 26.47
CA GLU A 8 -7.36 -17.78 25.14
C GLU A 8 -6.40 -16.70 24.65
N ILE A 9 -5.94 -15.82 25.55
CA ILE A 9 -4.98 -14.75 25.23
C ILE A 9 -3.67 -15.35 24.67
N VAL A 10 -3.18 -16.44 25.25
CA VAL A 10 -1.95 -17.12 24.78
C VAL A 10 -2.14 -17.69 23.37
N ASN A 11 -3.33 -18.18 23.04
CA ASN A 11 -3.61 -18.68 21.70
C ASN A 11 -3.62 -17.56 20.66
N TYR A 12 -4.23 -16.41 20.97
CA TYR A 12 -4.29 -15.27 20.05
C TYR A 12 -2.93 -14.58 19.85
N LEU A 13 -2.11 -14.49 20.89
CA LEU A 13 -0.76 -13.94 20.81
C LEU A 13 0.15 -14.71 19.84
N GLY A 14 -0.12 -16.00 19.64
CA GLY A 14 0.62 -16.86 18.73
C GLY A 14 2.11 -16.94 19.06
N THR A 15 2.94 -17.07 18.02
CA THR A 15 4.40 -17.19 18.13
C THR A 15 5.15 -15.87 17.90
N GLN A 16 4.42 -14.76 17.73
CA GLN A 16 5.02 -13.46 17.42
C GLN A 16 5.79 -12.86 18.61
N ASP A 17 7.07 -12.55 18.41
CA ASP A 17 7.86 -11.77 19.35
C ASP A 17 7.69 -10.26 19.11
N TRP A 18 6.70 -9.69 19.79
CA TRP A 18 6.39 -8.25 19.77
C TRP A 18 7.53 -7.36 20.28
N LYS A 19 8.49 -7.91 21.05
CA LYS A 19 9.65 -7.15 21.55
C LYS A 19 10.80 -7.12 20.55
N ALA A 20 10.93 -8.14 19.71
CA ALA A 20 11.97 -8.23 18.68
C ALA A 20 11.64 -7.48 17.38
N THR A 21 10.40 -7.04 17.23
CA THR A 21 9.90 -6.31 16.06
C THR A 21 10.54 -4.91 15.98
N ARG A 22 11.43 -4.70 15.00
CA ARG A 22 12.15 -3.42 14.80
C ARG A 22 11.64 -2.57 13.66
N LYS A 23 11.00 -3.18 12.67
CA LYS A 23 10.55 -2.49 11.46
C LYS A 23 9.07 -2.78 11.23
N MET A 24 8.34 -1.69 11.00
CA MET A 24 6.95 -1.69 10.59
C MET A 24 6.90 -0.94 9.26
N ALA A 25 6.34 -1.57 8.23
CA ALA A 25 6.02 -0.93 6.97
C ALA A 25 4.49 -0.75 6.90
N TRP A 26 4.05 0.42 6.43
CA TRP A 26 2.63 0.70 6.26
C TRP A 26 2.33 1.17 4.85
N SER A 27 1.63 0.33 4.08
CA SER A 27 1.08 0.68 2.78
C SER A 27 -0.36 1.13 2.94
N VAL A 28 -0.70 2.33 2.43
CA VAL A 28 -2.06 2.87 2.47
C VAL A 28 -2.44 3.40 1.10
N VAL A 29 -3.51 2.84 0.56
CA VAL A 29 -4.26 3.34 -0.59
C VAL A 29 -5.43 4.15 -0.06
N ASN A 30 -5.43 5.44 -0.40
CA ASN A 30 -6.53 6.33 -0.07
C ASN A 30 -7.43 6.47 -1.28
N ARG A 31 -8.73 6.23 -1.08
CA ARG A 31 -9.75 6.56 -2.07
C ARG A 31 -10.55 7.75 -1.55
N ALA A 32 -10.27 8.92 -2.10
CA ALA A 32 -11.09 10.09 -1.85
C ALA A 32 -12.46 9.86 -2.49
N VAL A 33 -13.53 9.90 -1.70
CA VAL A 33 -14.90 9.74 -2.21
C VAL A 33 -15.37 11.11 -2.67
N VAL A 34 -15.08 11.45 -3.93
CA VAL A 34 -15.50 12.71 -4.54
C VAL A 34 -16.98 12.60 -4.93
N GLU A 35 -17.87 13.13 -4.09
CA GLU A 35 -19.29 13.31 -4.43
C GLU A 35 -19.89 14.49 -3.64
N GLU A 36 -20.86 15.18 -4.26
CA GLU A 36 -21.55 16.33 -3.70
C GLU A 36 -22.07 16.06 -2.27
N GLY A 37 -21.55 16.83 -1.31
CA GLY A 37 -22.01 16.87 0.06
C GLY A 37 -21.26 15.98 1.05
N VAL A 38 -20.30 15.14 0.63
CA VAL A 38 -19.28 14.58 1.55
C VAL A 38 -18.13 15.57 1.58
N SER A 39 -17.69 15.98 2.77
CA SER A 39 -16.66 17.01 2.85
C SER A 39 -15.31 16.41 2.43
N ASP A 40 -14.56 17.14 1.62
CA ASP A 40 -13.23 16.77 1.09
C ASP A 40 -12.16 16.59 2.18
N LYS A 41 -12.57 16.60 3.45
CA LYS A 41 -11.70 16.52 4.63
C LYS A 41 -11.45 15.10 5.08
N LEU A 42 -12.24 14.12 4.63
CA LEU A 42 -12.17 12.74 5.07
C LEU A 42 -12.18 11.74 3.91
N ALA A 43 -11.26 10.78 3.95
CA ALA A 43 -11.15 9.72 2.95
C ALA A 43 -11.15 8.34 3.63
N MET A 44 -11.61 7.32 2.89
CA MET A 44 -11.37 5.94 3.27
C MET A 44 -9.92 5.57 3.00
N ALA A 45 -9.33 4.86 3.95
CA ALA A 45 -7.97 4.36 3.89
C ALA A 45 -8.01 2.84 3.94
N HIS A 46 -7.46 2.19 2.91
CA HIS A 46 -7.28 0.75 2.83
C HIS A 46 -5.79 0.47 2.76
N GLY A 47 -5.30 -0.54 3.45
CA GLY A 47 -3.86 -0.72 3.55
C GLY A 47 -3.43 -2.06 4.09
N ARG A 48 -2.12 -2.17 4.29
CA ARG A 48 -1.46 -3.33 4.87
C ARG A 48 -0.36 -2.86 5.80
N ILE A 49 -0.30 -3.48 6.97
CA ILE A 49 0.73 -3.25 7.98
C ILE A 49 1.57 -4.51 8.07
N ASP A 50 2.85 -4.38 7.77
CA ASP A 50 3.80 -5.49 7.78
C ASP A 50 4.81 -5.28 8.92
N PHE A 51 4.98 -6.29 9.76
CA PHE A 51 5.98 -6.35 10.82
C PHE A 51 7.06 -7.34 10.46
N VAL A 52 8.31 -6.92 10.59
CA VAL A 52 9.45 -7.80 10.38
C VAL A 52 10.17 -8.03 11.69
N ASP A 53 10.23 -9.29 12.12
CA ASP A 53 11.04 -9.71 13.26
C ASP A 53 12.53 -9.71 12.86
N ALA A 54 13.34 -9.00 13.64
CA ALA A 54 14.78 -8.89 13.39
C ALA A 54 15.55 -10.19 13.70
N THR A 55 14.97 -11.10 14.48
CA THR A 55 15.65 -12.30 14.97
C THR A 55 15.36 -13.53 14.11
N SER A 56 14.09 -13.76 13.79
CA SER A 56 13.68 -14.88 12.92
C SER A 56 13.65 -14.52 11.44
N GLY A 57 13.55 -13.23 11.11
CA GLY A 57 13.26 -12.78 9.74
C GLY A 57 11.83 -13.05 9.29
N ASN A 58 10.96 -13.53 10.20
CA ASN A 58 9.56 -13.77 9.90
C ASN A 58 8.80 -12.45 9.74
N GLU A 59 7.84 -12.46 8.83
CA GLU A 59 6.98 -11.33 8.52
C GLU A 59 5.55 -11.63 8.95
N MET A 60 5.01 -10.75 9.80
CA MET A 60 3.60 -10.77 10.17
C MET A 60 2.89 -9.66 9.42
N ARG A 61 1.81 -10.02 8.73
CA ARG A 61 1.00 -9.08 7.97
C ARG A 61 -0.38 -8.90 8.59
N LEU A 62 -0.85 -7.66 8.60
CA LEU A 62 -2.21 -7.26 8.93
C LEU A 62 -2.81 -6.50 7.75
N ASP A 63 -4.07 -6.79 7.42
CA ASP A 63 -4.85 -5.95 6.53
C ASP A 63 -5.43 -4.78 7.36
N PHE A 64 -5.48 -3.58 6.78
CA PHE A 64 -5.89 -2.35 7.46
C PHE A 64 -7.06 -1.69 6.72
N GLU A 65 -8.09 -1.30 7.46
CA GLU A 65 -9.16 -0.44 6.96
C GLU A 65 -9.49 0.65 7.98
N GLY A 66 -9.62 1.89 7.49
CA GLY A 66 -9.83 3.04 8.35
C GLY A 66 -10.26 4.28 7.61
N VAL A 67 -10.26 5.39 8.35
CA VAL A 67 -10.51 6.73 7.84
C VAL A 67 -9.31 7.62 8.07
N TYR A 68 -9.03 8.45 7.06
CA TYR A 68 -7.96 9.42 7.03
C TYR A 68 -8.53 10.83 6.98
N PHE A 69 -8.13 11.67 7.92
CA PHE A 69 -8.46 13.08 7.99
C PHE A 69 -7.41 13.89 7.24
N ILE A 70 -7.75 14.34 6.03
CA ILE A 70 -6.84 15.02 5.13
C ILE A 70 -6.31 16.33 5.74
N ALA A 71 -7.18 17.10 6.41
CA ALA A 71 -6.81 18.40 6.97
C ALA A 71 -5.81 18.30 8.13
N ASN A 72 -5.94 17.26 8.97
CA ASN A 72 -5.15 17.15 10.20
C ASN A 72 -4.06 16.07 10.11
N GLY A 73 -4.09 15.20 9.10
CA GLY A 73 -3.15 14.09 8.95
C GLY A 73 -3.43 12.89 9.88
N SER A 74 -4.57 12.87 10.58
CA SER A 74 -4.91 11.81 11.54
C SER A 74 -5.54 10.61 10.84
N VAL A 75 -5.19 9.39 11.29
CA VAL A 75 -5.73 8.14 10.77
C VAL A 75 -6.29 7.30 11.92
N TYR A 76 -7.50 6.80 11.73
CA TYR A 76 -8.19 5.92 12.68
C TYR A 76 -8.67 4.68 11.95
N GLY A 77 -8.45 3.49 12.49
CA GLY A 77 -8.92 2.28 11.82
C GLY A 77 -8.75 1.01 12.62
N PHE A 78 -8.95 -0.10 11.92
CA PHE A 78 -8.75 -1.44 12.42
C PHE A 78 -7.70 -2.14 11.56
N ALA A 79 -6.90 -3.00 12.19
CA ALA A 79 -5.97 -3.88 11.52
C ALA A 79 -6.19 -5.31 12.01
N GLU A 80 -6.48 -6.22 11.08
CA GLU A 80 -6.82 -7.62 11.38
C GLU A 80 -5.91 -8.56 10.59
N PRO A 81 -5.64 -9.77 11.10
CA PRO A 81 -4.86 -10.76 10.38
C PRO A 81 -5.59 -11.20 9.09
N PRO A 82 -4.83 -11.61 8.05
CA PRO A 82 -5.41 -12.06 6.79
C PRO A 82 -6.38 -13.22 7.01
N GLY A 83 -7.57 -13.11 6.42
CA GLY A 83 -8.67 -14.07 6.57
C GLY A 83 -9.72 -13.68 7.61
N ARG A 84 -9.46 -12.66 8.44
CA ARG A 84 -10.48 -12.05 9.32
C ARG A 84 -11.00 -10.76 8.70
N HIS A 85 -12.31 -10.67 8.48
CA HIS A 85 -12.92 -9.50 7.88
C HIS A 85 -12.99 -8.32 8.85
N ILE A 86 -12.61 -7.14 8.36
CA ILE A 86 -12.74 -5.88 9.10
C ILE A 86 -14.15 -5.32 8.89
N ASP A 87 -14.84 -5.06 10.00
CA ASP A 87 -16.15 -4.43 9.97
C ASP A 87 -16.03 -2.90 10.11
N ILE A 88 -16.02 -2.22 8.96
CA ILE A 88 -15.92 -0.76 8.88
C ILE A 88 -17.10 -0.01 9.50
N ARG A 89 -18.20 -0.69 9.84
CA ARG A 89 -19.37 -0.08 10.51
C ARG A 89 -19.03 0.46 11.90
N TYR A 90 -17.96 -0.03 12.52
CA TYR A 90 -17.50 0.43 13.82
C TYR A 90 -16.53 1.62 13.76
N LEU A 91 -16.12 2.08 12.57
CA LEU A 91 -15.23 3.24 12.43
C LEU A 91 -15.76 4.54 13.07
N PRO A 92 -17.06 4.87 12.98
CA PRO A 92 -17.59 6.05 13.68
C PRO A 92 -17.42 6.01 15.19
N ALA A 93 -17.25 4.84 15.81
CA ALA A 93 -17.12 4.74 17.26
C ALA A 93 -15.71 5.04 17.78
N ILE A 94 -14.69 5.06 16.90
CA ILE A 94 -13.28 5.26 17.27
C ILE A 94 -12.74 6.64 16.87
N VAL A 95 -13.50 7.40 16.08
CA VAL A 95 -13.17 8.76 15.68
C VAL A 95 -13.69 9.79 16.70
N PRO A 96 -13.15 11.03 16.72
CA PRO A 96 -13.66 12.11 17.55
C PRO A 96 -15.15 12.38 17.34
N GLU A 97 -15.85 12.78 18.40
CA GLU A 97 -17.32 12.99 18.41
C GLU A 97 -17.81 13.91 17.29
N ASP A 98 -17.07 14.99 17.02
CA ASP A 98 -17.40 15.98 16.00
C ASP A 98 -17.44 15.39 14.58
N SER A 99 -16.70 14.31 14.35
CA SER A 99 -16.50 13.69 13.03
C SER A 99 -17.30 12.41 12.83
N GLN A 100 -17.99 11.88 13.85
CA GLN A 100 -18.69 10.59 13.77
C GLN A 100 -19.77 10.55 12.69
N ASN A 101 -20.52 11.66 12.56
CA ASN A 101 -21.59 11.79 11.57
C ASN A 101 -21.03 11.78 10.14
N GLU A 102 -19.90 12.47 9.93
CA GLU A 102 -19.22 12.52 8.64
C GLU A 102 -18.62 11.15 8.28
N THR A 103 -17.93 10.52 9.22
CA THR A 103 -17.40 9.15 9.08
C THR A 103 -18.50 8.16 8.73
N THR A 104 -19.67 8.24 9.37
CA THR A 104 -20.82 7.37 9.06
C THR A 104 -21.28 7.51 7.60
N ARG A 105 -21.26 8.73 7.05
CA ARG A 105 -21.63 8.97 5.64
C ARG A 105 -20.62 8.37 4.69
N VAL A 106 -19.33 8.49 4.98
CA VAL A 106 -18.26 7.90 4.17
C VAL A 106 -18.30 6.38 4.21
N VAL A 107 -18.43 5.78 5.40
CA VAL A 107 -18.56 4.33 5.57
C VAL A 107 -19.77 3.78 4.82
N ARG A 108 -20.92 4.47 4.86
CA ARG A 108 -22.11 4.06 4.10
C ARG A 108 -21.85 3.98 2.60
N LYS A 109 -21.14 4.96 2.04
CA LYS A 109 -20.79 4.96 0.61
C LYS A 109 -19.84 3.84 0.25
N GLU A 110 -18.83 3.60 1.10
CA GLU A 110 -17.91 2.48 0.90
C GLU A 110 -18.64 1.13 0.92
N LEU A 111 -19.55 0.94 1.88
CA LEU A 111 -20.40 -0.26 1.93
C LEU A 111 -21.29 -0.39 0.69
N GLN A 112 -21.88 0.71 0.22
CA GLN A 112 -22.70 0.70 -0.99
C GLN A 112 -21.87 0.32 -2.23
N SER A 113 -20.68 0.90 -2.37
CA SER A 113 -19.71 0.55 -3.42
C SER A 113 -19.35 -0.94 -3.40
N ARG A 114 -19.09 -1.50 -2.21
CA ARG A 114 -18.83 -2.95 -2.04
C ARG A 114 -20.03 -3.80 -2.43
N ILE A 115 -21.24 -3.42 -2.00
CA ILE A 115 -22.48 -4.12 -2.35
C ILE A 115 -22.67 -4.13 -3.87
N ASP A 116 -22.47 -2.98 -4.52
CA ASP A 116 -22.68 -2.87 -5.97
C ASP A 116 -21.60 -3.63 -6.74
N LYS A 117 -20.34 -3.62 -6.27
CA LYS A 117 -19.27 -4.49 -6.81
C LYS A 117 -19.65 -5.97 -6.71
N ILE A 118 -20.14 -6.42 -5.56
CA ILE A 118 -20.55 -7.82 -5.36
C ILE A 118 -21.73 -8.18 -6.28
N LYS A 119 -22.74 -7.30 -6.42
CA LYS A 119 -23.84 -7.51 -7.37
C LYS A 119 -23.31 -7.68 -8.79
N THR A 120 -22.40 -6.81 -9.24
CA THR A 120 -21.82 -6.93 -10.58
C THR A 120 -21.04 -8.23 -10.78
N MET A 121 -20.33 -8.72 -9.75
CA MET A 121 -19.63 -10.01 -9.81
C MET A 121 -20.61 -11.19 -9.93
N ILE A 122 -21.70 -11.15 -9.15
CA ILE A 122 -22.77 -12.15 -9.21
C ILE A 122 -23.45 -12.15 -10.58
N ASP A 123 -23.79 -10.97 -11.09
CA ASP A 123 -24.44 -10.80 -12.40
C ASP A 123 -23.54 -11.29 -13.55
N ASN A 124 -22.22 -11.12 -13.41
CA ASN A 124 -21.22 -11.61 -14.35
C ASN A 124 -20.90 -13.11 -14.19
N GLY A 125 -21.52 -13.80 -13.23
CA GLY A 125 -21.30 -15.23 -12.98
C GLY A 125 -19.89 -15.57 -12.47
N VAL A 126 -19.17 -14.59 -11.90
CA VAL A 126 -17.85 -14.81 -11.31
C VAL A 126 -18.05 -15.41 -9.92
N ILE A 127 -17.84 -16.73 -9.83
CA ILE A 127 -17.75 -17.43 -8.54
C ILE A 127 -16.29 -17.35 -8.13
N ASP A 128 -15.96 -16.46 -7.19
CA ASP A 128 -14.64 -16.47 -6.54
C ASP A 128 -14.50 -17.79 -5.79
N GLN A 129 -13.80 -18.73 -6.42
CA GLN A 129 -13.32 -19.94 -5.78
C GLN A 129 -12.12 -19.50 -4.96
N GLU A 130 -12.37 -18.92 -3.78
CA GLU A 130 -11.32 -18.46 -2.87
C GLU A 130 -10.30 -19.60 -2.68
N SER A 131 -9.11 -19.35 -3.20
CA SER A 131 -7.91 -20.07 -2.86
C SER A 131 -7.76 -19.99 -1.34
N LEU A 132 -8.16 -21.07 -0.68
CA LEU A 132 -7.74 -21.45 0.66
C LEU A 132 -6.22 -21.67 0.63
N GLU A 133 -5.44 -20.63 0.34
CA GLU A 133 -4.06 -20.60 0.78
C GLU A 133 -4.14 -20.39 2.30
N ALA A 134 -4.30 -21.51 3.00
CA ALA A 134 -4.03 -21.59 4.41
C ALA A 134 -2.64 -21.00 4.62
N ASN A 135 -2.61 -19.79 5.19
CA ASN A 135 -1.37 -19.10 5.51
C ASN A 135 -0.46 -20.07 6.27
N SER A 136 0.68 -20.37 5.66
CA SER A 136 1.79 -21.05 6.30
C SER A 136 2.26 -20.19 7.46
N GLY A 137 1.81 -20.53 8.67
CA GLY A 137 2.27 -19.96 9.93
C GLY A 137 1.58 -18.64 10.30
N VAL A 138 0.32 -18.70 10.72
CA VAL A 138 -0.32 -17.58 11.44
C VAL A 138 0.49 -17.29 12.72
N GLN A 139 1.26 -16.20 12.71
CA GLN A 139 2.11 -15.80 13.82
C GLN A 139 1.32 -15.20 14.98
N SER A 140 0.15 -14.61 14.72
CA SER A 140 -0.77 -14.09 15.73
C SER A 140 -2.15 -13.81 15.11
N ASP A 141 -3.22 -14.14 15.85
CA ASP A 141 -4.63 -13.90 15.48
C ASP A 141 -5.20 -12.62 16.09
N CYS A 142 -4.34 -11.72 16.58
CA CYS A 142 -4.75 -10.50 17.26
C CYS A 142 -5.30 -9.43 16.31
N GLY A 143 -6.53 -8.96 16.54
CA GLY A 143 -7.04 -7.72 15.97
C GLY A 143 -6.54 -6.48 16.70
N PHE A 144 -6.34 -5.37 15.98
CA PHE A 144 -5.80 -4.11 16.49
C PHE A 144 -6.67 -2.90 16.13
N LEU A 145 -6.83 -2.00 17.09
CA LEU A 145 -7.24 -0.61 16.87
C LEU A 145 -6.02 0.22 16.48
N VAL A 146 -6.14 1.00 15.41
CA VAL A 146 -5.06 1.83 14.88
C VAL A 146 -5.38 3.30 15.15
N TYR A 147 -4.49 3.97 15.86
CA TYR A 147 -4.49 5.43 16.03
C TYR A 147 -3.16 5.95 15.52
N ALA A 148 -3.16 6.66 14.40
CA ALA A 148 -1.94 7.16 13.78
C ALA A 148 -2.08 8.62 13.36
N GLN A 149 -0.93 9.28 13.23
CA GLN A 149 -0.81 10.68 12.91
C GLN A 149 0.39 10.87 11.99
N ILE A 150 0.14 11.45 10.83
CA ILE A 150 1.19 11.87 9.90
C ILE A 150 1.91 13.07 10.50
N GLU A 151 3.24 13.03 10.47
CA GLU A 151 4.09 14.13 10.92
C GLU A 151 4.00 15.31 9.93
N PRO A 152 3.77 16.55 10.39
CA PRO A 152 3.72 17.71 9.52
C PRO A 152 5.03 17.89 8.74
N SER A 153 4.90 18.20 7.44
CA SER A 153 6.05 18.52 6.60
C SER A 153 6.60 19.90 6.97
N PRO A 154 7.94 20.10 6.97
CA PRO A 154 8.54 21.42 7.11
C PRO A 154 8.40 22.29 5.85
N ILE A 155 7.90 21.71 4.74
CA ILE A 155 7.73 22.39 3.45
C ILE A 155 6.33 23.02 3.41
N SER A 156 6.24 24.28 2.93
CA SER A 156 4.95 24.94 2.75
C SER A 156 4.10 24.28 1.67
N GLU A 157 2.79 24.43 1.77
CA GLU A 157 1.82 23.90 0.80
C GLU A 157 2.12 24.37 -0.63
N GLU A 158 2.40 25.66 -0.83
CA GLU A 158 2.75 26.23 -2.14
C GLU A 158 3.95 25.52 -2.78
N LEU A 159 4.97 25.24 -1.98
CA LEU A 159 6.17 24.53 -2.43
C LEU A 159 5.90 23.04 -2.68
N MET A 160 4.97 22.43 -1.94
CA MET A 160 4.53 21.05 -2.19
C MET A 160 3.73 20.94 -3.50
N ILE A 161 2.87 21.92 -3.80
CA ILE A 161 2.16 22.00 -5.08
C ILE A 161 3.15 22.13 -6.24
N ASP A 162 4.17 22.98 -6.09
CA ASP A 162 5.24 23.12 -7.08
C ASP A 162 5.97 21.79 -7.32
N VAL A 163 6.32 21.08 -6.25
CA VAL A 163 6.94 19.75 -6.33
C VAL A 163 6.03 18.76 -7.05
N GLU A 164 4.74 18.71 -6.70
CA GLU A 164 3.78 17.77 -7.28
C GLU A 164 3.56 18.05 -8.78
N SER A 165 3.46 19.32 -9.15
CA SER A 165 3.36 19.75 -10.55
C SER A 165 4.59 19.36 -11.37
N GLU A 166 5.79 19.47 -10.79
CA GLU A 166 7.04 19.07 -11.44
C GLU A 166 7.20 17.54 -11.51
N LEU A 167 6.67 16.80 -10.54
CA LEU A 167 6.63 15.33 -10.58
C LEU A 167 5.68 14.80 -11.66
N GLN A 168 4.51 15.44 -11.83
CA GLN A 168 3.54 15.08 -12.87
C GLN A 168 4.01 15.52 -14.27
N SER A 169 4.57 16.73 -14.35
CA SER A 169 5.05 17.33 -15.60
C SER A 169 6.44 17.93 -15.39
N PRO A 170 7.53 17.21 -15.74
CA PRO A 170 8.89 17.68 -15.47
C PRO A 170 9.25 18.86 -16.38
N THR A 171 9.21 20.08 -15.83
CA THR A 171 9.56 21.34 -16.51
C THR A 171 10.98 21.82 -16.21
N ARG A 172 11.71 21.12 -15.34
CA ARG A 172 13.06 21.43 -14.86
C ARG A 172 13.12 22.63 -13.92
N LYS A 173 12.01 23.01 -13.30
CA LYS A 173 11.97 24.03 -12.25
C LYS A 173 12.74 23.51 -11.03
N TRP A 174 13.42 24.41 -10.31
CA TRP A 174 14.02 24.03 -9.02
C TRP A 174 12.90 23.73 -8.02
N THR A 175 13.00 22.59 -7.33
CA THR A 175 12.06 22.17 -6.29
C THR A 175 12.80 21.84 -5.00
N PRO A 176 12.22 22.11 -3.81
CA PRO A 176 12.80 21.68 -2.56
C PRO A 176 12.89 20.15 -2.45
N ASN A 177 13.80 19.67 -1.60
CA ASN A 177 13.94 18.23 -1.37
C ASN A 177 12.76 17.72 -0.53
N VAL A 178 12.03 16.74 -1.06
CA VAL A 178 10.88 16.13 -0.38
C VAL A 178 11.39 15.18 0.70
N PHE A 179 10.94 15.40 1.94
CA PHE A 179 11.22 14.50 3.04
C PHE A 179 10.31 13.27 2.98
N PRO A 180 10.79 12.09 3.40
CA PRO A 180 9.93 10.91 3.49
C PRO A 180 8.78 11.18 4.47
N LEU A 181 7.56 10.78 4.09
CA LEU A 181 6.41 10.81 4.99
C LEU A 181 6.69 9.92 6.20
N ARG A 182 6.52 10.50 7.38
CA ARG A 182 6.71 9.83 8.67
C ARG A 182 5.39 9.76 9.39
N VAL A 183 5.13 8.61 9.99
CA VAL A 183 3.92 8.38 10.78
C VAL A 183 4.30 7.98 12.19
N ASN A 184 3.61 8.57 13.15
CA ASN A 184 3.63 8.15 14.54
C ASN A 184 2.28 7.58 14.91
N GLY A 185 2.25 6.55 15.75
CA GLY A 185 0.97 5.96 16.13
C GLY A 185 1.06 4.87 17.18
N VAL A 186 -0.12 4.35 17.49
CA VAL A 186 -0.33 3.30 18.49
C VAL A 186 -1.31 2.28 17.92
N LEU A 187 -0.95 1.01 18.07
CA LEU A 187 -1.81 -0.13 17.81
C LEU A 187 -2.23 -0.72 19.16
N LEU A 188 -3.54 -0.92 19.35
CA LEU A 188 -4.10 -1.45 20.58
C LEU A 188 -4.91 -2.71 20.26
N SER A 189 -4.38 -3.87 20.64
CA SER A 189 -5.15 -5.12 20.64
C SER A 189 -5.82 -5.33 21.99
N ARG A 190 -7.15 -5.28 21.99
CA ARG A 190 -7.94 -5.60 23.19
C ARG A 190 -7.96 -7.11 23.46
N GLU A 191 -7.93 -7.92 22.41
CA GLU A 191 -8.01 -9.39 22.51
C GLU A 191 -6.74 -9.97 23.13
N CYS A 192 -5.59 -9.43 22.74
CA CYS A 192 -4.29 -9.93 23.19
C CYS A 192 -3.66 -9.10 24.31
N GLY A 193 -4.27 -7.99 24.70
CA GLY A 193 -3.72 -7.08 25.70
C GLY A 193 -2.40 -6.42 25.27
N VAL A 194 -2.18 -6.26 23.96
CA VAL A 194 -0.95 -5.69 23.40
C VAL A 194 -1.18 -4.22 23.05
N LEU A 195 -0.27 -3.37 23.51
CA LEU A 195 -0.16 -1.98 23.07
C LEU A 195 1.19 -1.79 22.39
N TYR A 196 1.18 -1.57 21.09
CA TYR A 196 2.39 -1.34 20.30
C TYR A 196 2.45 0.13 19.89
N ARG A 197 3.52 0.83 20.26
CA ARG A 197 3.75 2.22 19.87
C ARG A 197 4.85 2.27 18.83
N PHE A 198 4.59 2.93 17.71
CA PHE A 198 5.56 3.12 16.66
C PHE A 198 5.84 4.61 16.44
N HIS A 199 7.09 4.89 16.13
CA HIS A 199 7.60 6.23 15.87
C HIS A 199 8.34 6.24 14.54
N HIS A 200 8.14 7.29 13.74
CA HIS A 200 8.80 7.45 12.45
C HIS A 200 8.65 6.22 11.54
N ALA A 201 7.46 5.62 11.51
CA ALA A 201 7.18 4.55 10.56
C ALA A 201 7.35 5.10 9.14
N GLU A 202 8.24 4.47 8.38
CA GLU A 202 8.49 4.74 6.97
C GLU A 202 7.68 3.76 6.12
N GLY A 203 7.29 4.14 4.90
CA GLY A 203 6.67 3.22 3.95
C GLY A 203 5.30 3.61 3.41
N LEU A 204 4.75 4.75 3.83
CA LEU A 204 3.59 5.34 3.16
C LEU A 204 3.92 5.56 1.68
N SER A 205 3.41 4.67 0.85
CA SER A 205 3.44 4.80 -0.60
C SER A 205 2.00 5.04 -1.03
N HIS A 206 1.71 6.28 -1.40
CA HIS A 206 0.45 6.61 -2.07
C HIS A 206 0.48 5.95 -3.45
N PHE A 207 -0.19 4.81 -3.59
CA PHE A 207 -0.57 4.29 -4.89
C PHE A 207 -1.96 4.86 -5.18
N SER A 208 -2.02 5.95 -5.97
CA SER A 208 -3.30 6.37 -6.54
C SER A 208 -3.80 5.27 -7.48
N GLU A 209 -5.10 4.98 -7.41
CA GLU A 209 -5.79 3.91 -8.12
C GLU A 209 -5.90 4.15 -9.65
N GLU A 210 -5.13 5.09 -10.21
CA GLU A 210 -5.03 5.37 -11.65
C GLU A 210 -3.82 4.70 -12.33
N SER A 211 -3.18 3.70 -11.70
CA SER A 211 -2.08 2.96 -12.32
C SER A 211 -2.54 1.71 -13.07
N LEU A 212 -3.14 1.94 -14.25
CA LEU A 212 -3.01 1.02 -15.39
C LEU A 212 -1.73 1.39 -16.16
N THR A 213 -0.58 1.23 -15.51
CA THR A 213 0.73 1.11 -16.18
C THR A 213 1.71 0.43 -15.23
N VAL A 214 1.39 -0.82 -14.88
CA VAL A 214 2.31 -1.72 -14.18
C VAL A 214 3.48 -1.99 -15.13
N GLY A 215 4.68 -1.49 -14.78
CA GLY A 215 5.90 -1.94 -15.46
C GLY A 215 7.17 -1.09 -15.36
N CYS A 216 7.18 0.12 -14.80
CA CYS A 216 8.40 0.98 -14.90
C CYS A 216 8.88 1.72 -13.65
N LEU A 217 8.23 1.63 -12.48
CA LEU A 217 8.64 2.44 -11.31
C LEU A 217 9.57 1.74 -10.30
N ILE A 218 9.96 0.49 -10.51
CA ILE A 218 10.73 -0.27 -9.50
C ILE A 218 12.25 -0.03 -9.52
N PRO A 219 12.96 0.45 -10.57
CA PRO A 219 14.38 0.73 -10.41
C PRO A 219 14.70 2.15 -9.93
N TYR A 220 13.72 3.04 -9.72
CA TYR A 220 14.03 4.44 -9.38
C TYR A 220 14.52 4.64 -7.93
N LYS A 221 13.98 3.88 -6.97
CA LYS A 221 14.41 4.00 -5.56
C LYS A 221 15.77 3.36 -5.30
N GLN A 222 16.11 2.28 -6.01
CA GLN A 222 17.36 1.54 -5.77
C GLN A 222 18.58 2.15 -6.47
N ILE A 223 18.38 2.90 -7.57
CA ILE A 223 19.48 3.58 -8.28
C ILE A 223 19.94 4.85 -7.52
N ARG A 224 19.07 5.50 -6.75
CA ARG A 224 19.36 6.79 -6.09
C ARG A 224 20.35 6.67 -4.93
N SER A 225 20.45 5.52 -4.28
CA SER A 225 21.27 5.34 -3.08
C SER A 225 22.73 5.00 -3.38
N HIS A 226 23.09 4.59 -4.60
CA HIS A 226 24.44 4.11 -4.91
C HIS A 226 25.24 4.98 -5.89
N TRP A 227 24.60 5.89 -6.63
CA TRP A 227 25.29 6.69 -7.64
C TRP A 227 25.26 8.18 -7.30
N GLN A 228 26.37 8.68 -6.74
CA GLN A 228 26.68 10.11 -6.75
C GLN A 228 27.04 10.55 -8.18
N CYS A 229 26.03 10.67 -9.06
CA CYS A 229 26.18 11.39 -10.32
C CYS A 229 24.81 11.80 -10.91
N PRO A 230 24.26 12.97 -10.54
CA PRO A 230 22.93 13.41 -10.99
C PRO A 230 22.90 13.89 -12.46
N ALA A 231 24.07 14.07 -13.09
CA ALA A 231 24.15 14.77 -14.38
C ALA A 231 23.95 13.86 -15.61
N ALA A 232 24.19 12.55 -15.51
CA ALA A 232 24.13 11.64 -16.66
C ALA A 232 22.74 11.04 -16.92
N LEU A 233 21.94 10.84 -15.86
CA LEU A 233 20.57 10.28 -15.99
C LEU A 233 19.52 11.32 -16.39
N GLN A 234 19.80 12.61 -16.27
CA GLN A 234 18.88 13.70 -16.67
C GLN A 234 18.76 13.94 -18.18
N ARG A 235 19.54 13.21 -19.02
CA ARG A 235 19.50 13.36 -20.49
C ARG A 235 18.58 12.37 -21.20
N LEU A 236 18.10 11.34 -20.51
CA LEU A 236 17.18 10.37 -21.09
C LEU A 236 15.77 10.74 -20.65
N SER A 237 14.98 11.21 -21.62
CA SER A 237 13.58 11.53 -21.38
C SER A 237 12.83 10.28 -20.92
N VAL A 238 11.89 10.43 -19.98
CA VAL A 238 10.98 9.35 -19.57
C VAL A 238 10.27 8.73 -20.79
N TRP A 239 10.03 9.55 -21.81
CA TRP A 239 9.52 9.14 -23.12
C TRP A 239 10.44 8.16 -23.86
N THR A 240 11.75 8.41 -23.91
CA THR A 240 12.71 7.49 -24.54
C THR A 240 12.80 6.16 -23.81
N PHE A 241 12.72 6.16 -22.48
CA PHE A 241 12.69 4.91 -21.71
C PHE A 241 11.40 4.12 -21.95
N SER A 242 10.26 4.80 -21.97
CA SER A 242 8.96 4.18 -22.24
C SER A 242 8.89 3.61 -23.65
N THR A 243 9.38 4.33 -24.66
CA THR A 243 9.42 3.81 -26.04
C THR A 243 10.36 2.63 -26.17
N GLN A 244 11.52 2.65 -25.49
CA GLN A 244 12.46 1.54 -25.50
C GLN A 244 11.85 0.29 -24.86
N ALA A 245 11.18 0.45 -23.71
CA ALA A 245 10.49 -0.65 -23.04
C ALA A 245 9.37 -1.26 -23.90
N ILE A 246 8.61 -0.43 -24.63
CA ILE A 246 7.60 -0.91 -25.58
C ILE A 246 8.24 -1.71 -26.72
N VAL A 247 9.33 -1.20 -27.30
CA VAL A 247 10.06 -1.89 -28.38
C VAL A 247 10.59 -3.24 -27.89
N ASP A 248 11.17 -3.28 -26.69
CA ASP A 248 11.71 -4.51 -26.10
C ASP A 248 10.59 -5.52 -25.79
N ALA A 249 9.43 -5.07 -25.30
CA ALA A 249 8.27 -5.93 -25.06
C ALA A 249 7.68 -6.51 -26.35
N VAL A 250 7.55 -5.70 -27.41
CA VAL A 250 7.09 -6.16 -28.72
C VAL A 250 8.10 -7.13 -29.34
N SER A 251 9.39 -6.85 -29.21
CA SER A 251 10.45 -7.75 -29.66
C SER A 251 10.37 -9.11 -28.95
N LEU A 252 10.25 -9.11 -27.62
CA LEU A 252 10.11 -10.34 -26.83
C LEU A 252 8.84 -11.11 -27.21
N ALA A 253 7.70 -10.44 -27.32
CA ALA A 253 6.43 -11.05 -27.71
C ALA A 253 6.52 -11.66 -29.12
N THR A 254 7.19 -10.98 -30.05
CA THR A 254 7.41 -11.48 -31.42
C THR A 254 8.32 -12.70 -31.41
N HIS A 255 9.41 -12.68 -30.63
CA HIS A 255 10.31 -13.82 -30.50
C HIS A 255 9.65 -15.04 -29.86
N ILE A 256 8.84 -14.85 -28.80
CA ILE A 256 8.08 -15.94 -28.17
C ILE A 256 7.03 -16.48 -29.13
N THR A 257 6.28 -15.61 -29.81
CA THR A 257 5.26 -16.02 -30.78
C THR A 257 5.89 -16.77 -31.97
N PHE A 258 7.05 -16.31 -32.44
CA PHE A 258 7.81 -16.99 -33.48
C PHE A 258 8.37 -18.33 -33.00
N ALA A 259 8.87 -18.43 -31.76
CA ALA A 259 9.32 -19.68 -31.17
C ALA A 259 8.18 -20.70 -31.03
N ILE A 260 6.98 -20.25 -30.65
CA ILE A 260 5.78 -21.08 -30.54
C ILE A 260 5.30 -21.54 -31.92
N LEU A 261 5.27 -20.64 -32.92
CA LEU A 261 4.92 -21.00 -34.29
C LEU A 261 5.97 -21.90 -34.96
N ALA A 262 7.24 -21.79 -34.56
CA ALA A 262 8.33 -22.63 -35.05
C ALA A 262 8.42 -24.01 -34.36
N HIS A 263 7.56 -24.32 -33.37
CA HIS A 263 7.40 -25.66 -32.79
C HIS A 263 6.76 -26.69 -33.76
N GLY A 264 7.22 -26.68 -35.02
CA GLY A 264 7.09 -27.78 -35.97
C GLY A 264 8.43 -28.35 -36.44
N ARG A 265 9.58 -27.67 -36.22
CA ARG A 265 10.93 -28.20 -36.53
C ARG A 265 11.99 -27.63 -35.58
N PRO A 266 12.60 -28.44 -34.70
CA PRO A 266 13.62 -27.98 -33.77
C PRO A 266 14.98 -27.95 -34.47
N SER A 267 15.32 -26.85 -35.13
CA SER A 267 16.72 -26.59 -35.53
C SER A 267 16.91 -25.13 -35.92
N LEU A 268 17.15 -24.27 -34.93
CA LEU A 268 18.24 -23.28 -34.92
C LEU A 268 18.04 -22.33 -33.74
N ALA A 269 18.86 -22.54 -32.72
CA ALA A 269 19.16 -21.51 -31.76
C ALA A 269 19.74 -20.29 -32.50
N LEU A 270 18.96 -19.21 -32.55
CA LEU A 270 19.44 -17.86 -32.77
C LEU A 270 19.23 -17.12 -31.45
N ILE A 271 20.11 -17.43 -30.50
CA ILE A 271 20.43 -16.53 -29.39
C ILE A 271 21.39 -15.48 -29.97
N ILE A 272 21.25 -14.24 -29.49
CA ILE A 272 22.06 -13.01 -29.72
C ILE A 272 21.28 -12.01 -30.60
N PRO A 273 21.07 -10.73 -30.19
CA PRO A 273 21.82 -9.91 -29.21
C PRO A 273 20.91 -9.37 -28.07
N ALA A 274 21.30 -8.63 -27.01
CA ALA A 274 22.42 -7.72 -26.80
C ALA A 274 22.72 -7.58 -25.28
N PHE A 275 23.79 -8.23 -24.81
CA PHE A 275 24.57 -7.75 -23.66
C PHE A 275 25.88 -7.23 -24.22
N ALA A 276 25.83 -6.11 -24.95
CA ALA A 276 27.02 -5.39 -25.41
C ALA A 276 26.63 -3.98 -25.90
N SER A 277 26.30 -3.09 -24.98
CA SER A 277 26.61 -1.67 -25.13
C SER A 277 26.83 -1.05 -23.76
N SER A 278 28.07 -1.17 -23.30
CA SER A 278 28.72 -0.18 -22.43
C SER A 278 28.75 1.17 -23.12
#